data_AF-A0A564VAA3-F1
#
_entry.id   AF-A0A564VAA3-F1
#
_cell.length_a   1.000
_cell.length_b   1.000
_cell.length_c   1.000
_cell.angle_alpha   90.00
_cell.angle_beta   90.00
_cell.angle_gamma   90.00
#
_symmetry.space_group_name_H-M   'P 1'
#
loop_
_entity.id
_entity.type
_entity.pdbx_description
1 polymer ?
#
loop_
_entity_poly.entity_id
_entity_poly.type
_entity_poly.pdbx_seq_one_letter_code
_entity_poly.pdbx_strand_id
1 'polypeptide(L)'
;MKSKKSFDKLRGGYYTPQAITEFICKWIINKNTKNILEPSCGDGNFLKAIVERQEKLNLNLDITGVELCLDEAKKAMRYGTNVECQDFFAFYRDKVIGKSNYDAIVGNPPFIRYQDFDEKSRDIAFFYMKENGFHPTKLTNIWLPFLVLSCLALSENGRLGMVIPAELFQVNYAGETREFLARYFDRLTLITFQK
;
A
#
# COMPACT_ATOMS: atom_id res chain seq x y z
N MET A 1 19.83 -13.24 -26.60
CA MET A 1 20.24 -12.11 -25.73
C MET A 1 19.16 -11.88 -24.68
N LYS A 2 19.39 -12.26 -23.41
CA LYS A 2 18.45 -11.96 -22.31
C LYS A 2 18.54 -10.46 -22.03
N SER A 3 17.48 -9.70 -22.30
CA SER A 3 17.42 -8.26 -22.03
C SER A 3 17.69 -8.02 -20.55
N LYS A 4 18.62 -7.12 -20.22
CA LYS A 4 18.74 -6.52 -18.87
C LYS A 4 17.35 -6.07 -18.43
N LYS A 5 16.73 -6.77 -17.47
CA LYS A 5 15.53 -6.26 -16.78
C LYS A 5 15.93 -4.90 -16.20
N SER A 6 15.17 -3.83 -16.47
CA SER A 6 15.40 -2.52 -15.85
C SER A 6 15.34 -2.68 -14.33
N PHE A 7 16.13 -1.89 -13.60
CA PHE A 7 16.20 -1.91 -12.14
C PHE A 7 14.80 -1.87 -11.49
N ASP A 8 13.89 -1.09 -12.08
CA ASP A 8 12.47 -0.97 -11.70
C ASP A 8 11.69 -2.28 -11.78
N LYS A 9 11.98 -3.09 -12.80
CA LYS A 9 11.32 -4.37 -13.03
C LYS A 9 11.82 -5.47 -12.09
N LEU A 10 13.01 -5.28 -11.49
CA LEU A 10 13.57 -6.19 -10.47
C LEU A 10 13.00 -5.90 -9.09
N ARG A 11 12.68 -4.64 -8.78
CA ARG A 11 12.00 -4.22 -7.54
C ARG A 11 10.47 -4.27 -7.62
N GLY A 12 9.90 -4.58 -8.79
CA GLY A 12 8.45 -4.62 -9.01
C GLY A 12 7.73 -3.26 -8.83
N GLY A 13 8.49 -2.16 -8.85
CA GLY A 13 7.99 -0.81 -8.61
C GLY A 13 7.45 -0.19 -9.90
N TYR A 14 6.18 0.19 -9.89
CA TYR A 14 5.56 0.98 -10.95
C TYR A 14 5.18 2.33 -10.36
N TYR A 15 5.77 3.42 -10.86
CA TYR A 15 5.43 4.74 -10.36
C TYR A 15 4.01 5.12 -10.76
N THR A 16 3.20 5.46 -9.76
CA THR A 16 1.84 5.95 -9.98
C THR A 16 1.92 7.37 -10.55
N PRO A 17 1.28 7.67 -11.70
CA PRO A 17 1.25 9.02 -12.24
C PRO A 17 0.62 10.00 -11.24
N GLN A 18 1.15 11.22 -11.18
CA GLN A 18 0.71 12.25 -10.22
C GLN A 18 -0.81 12.52 -10.29
N ALA A 19 -1.41 12.54 -11.48
CA ALA A 19 -2.85 12.75 -11.62
C ALA A 19 -3.69 11.67 -10.88
N ILE A 20 -3.18 10.44 -10.80
CA ILE A 20 -3.84 9.34 -10.09
C ILE A 20 -3.65 9.47 -8.58
N THR A 21 -2.44 9.82 -8.12
CA THR A 21 -2.19 10.03 -6.68
C THR A 21 -3.02 11.19 -6.15
N GLU A 22 -3.06 12.32 -6.87
CA GLU A 22 -3.91 13.48 -6.54
C GLU A 22 -5.39 13.14 -6.50
N PHE A 23 -5.88 12.37 -7.49
CA PHE A 23 -7.26 11.93 -7.55
C PHE A 23 -7.65 11.11 -6.31
N ILE A 24 -6.82 10.13 -5.93
CA ILE A 24 -7.05 9.28 -4.75
C ILE A 24 -6.95 10.12 -3.47
N CYS A 25 -5.90 10.92 -3.31
CA CYS A 25 -5.69 11.78 -2.14
C CYS A 25 -6.84 12.77 -1.94
N LYS A 26 -7.40 13.32 -3.03
CA LYS A 26 -8.56 14.21 -2.97
C LYS A 26 -9.81 13.52 -2.41
N TRP A 27 -10.02 12.25 -2.72
CA TRP A 27 -11.17 11.46 -2.26
C TRP A 27 -11.01 10.97 -0.82
N ILE A 28 -9.81 10.53 -0.46
CA ILE A 28 -9.54 9.88 0.82
C ILE A 28 -9.37 10.88 1.97
N ILE A 29 -8.65 11.99 1.72
CA ILE A 29 -8.30 12.99 2.74
C ILE A 29 -9.44 14.00 2.89
N ASN A 30 -9.95 14.09 4.11
CA ASN A 30 -10.98 15.05 4.51
C ASN A 30 -10.60 15.73 5.84
N LYS A 31 -11.45 16.62 6.35
CA LYS A 31 -11.16 17.42 7.56
C LYS A 31 -10.95 16.60 8.84
N ASN A 32 -11.44 15.36 8.88
CA ASN A 32 -11.30 14.47 10.04
C ASN A 32 -10.08 13.55 9.95
N THR A 33 -9.38 13.54 8.81
CA THR A 33 -8.17 12.72 8.62
C THR A 33 -7.04 13.28 9.48
N LYS A 34 -6.38 12.42 10.27
CA LYS A 34 -5.22 12.78 11.08
C LYS A 34 -4.01 11.93 10.71
N ASN A 35 -4.15 10.60 10.73
CA ASN A 35 -3.03 9.69 10.51
C ASN A 35 -3.11 9.05 9.13
N ILE A 36 -2.03 9.15 8.36
CA ILE A 36 -1.94 8.60 7.00
C ILE A 36 -0.74 7.67 6.87
N LEU A 37 -0.96 6.52 6.23
CA LEU A 37 0.11 5.58 5.86
C LEU A 37 0.21 5.40 4.34
N GLU A 38 1.44 5.38 3.83
CA GLU A 38 1.77 4.82 2.52
C GLU A 38 2.74 3.62 2.71
N PRO A 39 2.25 2.37 2.56
CA PRO A 39 3.02 1.16 2.90
C PRO A 39 4.26 0.86 2.05
N SER A 40 4.36 1.44 0.86
CA SER A 40 5.43 1.17 -0.11
C SER A 40 5.66 2.40 -0.98
N CYS A 41 6.25 3.45 -0.39
CA CYS A 41 6.13 4.80 -0.93
C CYS A 41 7.02 5.13 -2.13
N GLY A 42 8.01 4.29 -2.46
CA GLY A 42 8.90 4.51 -3.59
C GLY A 42 9.59 5.88 -3.49
N ASP A 43 9.50 6.68 -4.55
CA ASP A 43 10.04 8.03 -4.58
C ASP A 43 9.07 9.10 -4.02
N GLY A 44 7.90 8.68 -3.52
CA GLY A 44 6.95 9.48 -2.75
C GLY A 44 5.91 10.25 -3.56
N ASN A 45 5.47 9.78 -4.74
CA ASN A 45 4.40 10.46 -5.49
C ASN A 45 3.07 10.60 -4.70
N PHE A 46 2.70 9.63 -3.87
CA PHE A 46 1.56 9.79 -2.96
C PHE A 46 1.89 10.72 -1.80
N LEU A 47 3.08 10.60 -1.17
CA LEU A 47 3.51 11.56 -0.13
C LEU A 47 3.43 13.02 -0.61
N LYS A 48 3.89 13.28 -1.84
CA LYS A 48 3.75 14.59 -2.49
C LYS A 48 2.29 15.04 -2.57
N ALA A 49 1.41 14.19 -3.11
CA ALA A 49 -0.01 14.50 -3.24
C ALA A 49 -0.73 14.68 -1.88
N ILE A 50 -0.29 13.96 -0.84
CA ILE A 50 -0.77 14.12 0.54
C ILE A 50 -0.38 15.51 1.07
N VAL A 51 0.89 15.91 0.93
CA VAL A 51 1.39 17.22 1.40
C VAL A 51 0.66 18.37 0.69
N GLU A 52 0.53 18.30 -0.64
CA GLU A 52 -0.21 19.31 -1.41
C GLU A 52 -1.69 19.39 -0.96
N ARG A 53 -2.30 18.25 -0.64
CA ARG A 53 -3.68 18.19 -0.14
C ARG A 53 -3.81 18.72 1.29
N GLN A 54 -2.83 18.46 2.14
CA GLN A 54 -2.72 18.98 3.51
C GLN A 54 -2.72 20.51 3.50
N GLU A 55 -1.82 21.10 2.70
CA GLU A 55 -1.70 22.56 2.56
C GLU A 55 -3.00 23.18 2.04
N LYS A 56 -3.59 22.60 0.99
CA LYS A 56 -4.84 23.08 0.40
C LYS A 56 -6.03 23.07 1.35
N LEU A 57 -6.05 22.14 2.30
CA LEU A 57 -7.12 22.01 3.29
C LEU A 57 -6.78 22.65 4.64
N ASN A 58 -5.56 23.20 4.79
CA ASN A 58 -5.01 23.70 6.05
C ASN A 58 -5.15 22.67 7.19
N LEU A 59 -4.71 21.43 6.93
CA LEU A 59 -4.70 20.34 7.89
C LEU A 59 -3.31 20.16 8.50
N ASN A 60 -3.26 19.47 9.64
CA ASN A 60 -2.01 18.97 10.22
C ASN A 60 -2.11 17.45 10.30
N LEU A 61 -1.45 16.76 9.37
CA LEU A 61 -1.52 15.31 9.24
C LEU A 61 -0.23 14.68 9.78
N ASP A 62 -0.37 13.54 10.47
CA ASP A 62 0.74 12.64 10.74
C ASP A 62 0.90 11.70 9.54
N ILE A 63 1.95 11.92 8.75
CA ILE A 63 2.18 11.27 7.46
C ILE A 63 3.36 10.31 7.60
N THR A 64 3.08 9.01 7.48
CA THR A 64 4.10 7.95 7.49
C THR A 64 4.18 7.28 6.12
N GLY A 65 5.35 7.32 5.49
CA GLY A 65 5.71 6.45 4.37
C GLY A 65 6.60 5.30 4.83
N VAL A 66 6.49 4.14 4.19
CA VAL A 66 7.40 3.01 4.40
C VAL A 66 8.02 2.63 3.07
N GLU A 67 9.34 2.47 3.02
CA GLU A 67 10.04 2.09 1.79
C GLU A 67 11.23 1.20 2.10
N LEU A 68 11.33 0.08 1.39
CA LEU A 68 12.38 -0.92 1.60
C LEU A 68 13.75 -0.44 1.08
N CYS A 69 13.76 0.30 -0.03
CA CYS A 69 14.97 0.76 -0.68
C CYS A 69 15.40 2.14 -0.16
N LEU A 70 16.57 2.19 0.49
CA LEU A 70 17.12 3.42 1.07
C LEU A 70 17.20 4.60 0.09
N ASP A 71 17.57 4.35 -1.17
CA ASP A 71 17.71 5.43 -2.15
C ASP A 71 16.35 6.01 -2.58
N GLU A 72 15.31 5.18 -2.62
CA GLU A 72 13.93 5.63 -2.88
C GLU A 72 13.36 6.35 -1.66
N ALA A 73 13.56 5.79 -0.46
CA ALA A 73 13.17 6.41 0.80
C ALA A 73 13.76 7.82 0.95
N LYS A 74 15.04 8.02 0.60
CA LYS A 74 15.69 9.34 0.59
C LYS A 74 15.02 10.32 -0.38
N LYS A 75 14.56 9.87 -1.55
CA LYS A 75 13.81 10.72 -2.48
C LYS A 75 12.47 11.10 -1.89
N ALA A 76 11.76 10.16 -1.27
CA ALA A 76 10.47 10.39 -0.63
C ALA A 76 10.56 11.37 0.56
N MET A 77 11.63 11.32 1.35
CA MET A 77 11.87 12.24 2.49
C MET A 77 11.92 13.72 2.09
N ARG A 78 12.21 14.03 0.81
CA ARG A 78 12.27 15.43 0.33
C ARG A 78 10.96 16.21 0.47
N TYR A 79 9.84 15.50 0.63
CA TYR A 79 8.53 16.12 0.82
C TYR A 79 8.23 16.48 2.29
N GLY A 80 9.19 16.31 3.20
CA GLY A 80 9.04 16.71 4.61
C GLY A 80 8.14 15.78 5.43
N THR A 81 8.05 14.51 5.04
CA THR A 81 7.23 13.48 5.71
C THR A 81 8.11 12.48 6.47
N ASN A 82 7.54 11.74 7.42
CA ASN A 82 8.24 10.67 8.10
C ASN A 82 8.33 9.45 7.15
N VAL A 83 9.55 9.01 6.81
CA VAL A 83 9.75 7.83 5.96
C VAL A 83 10.57 6.79 6.70
N GLU A 84 9.97 5.64 6.92
CA GLU A 84 10.57 4.48 7.56
C GLU A 84 11.27 3.62 6.50
N CYS A 85 12.60 3.60 6.52
CA CYS A 85 13.39 2.80 5.58
C CYS A 85 13.46 1.34 6.05
N GLN A 86 12.41 0.56 5.82
CA GLN A 86 12.32 -0.85 6.22
C GLN A 86 11.29 -1.62 5.38
N ASP A 87 11.27 -2.94 5.55
CA ASP A 87 10.21 -3.80 5.00
C ASP A 87 8.84 -3.47 5.65
N PHE A 88 7.79 -3.38 4.84
CA PHE A 88 6.45 -3.07 5.33
C PHE A 88 5.89 -4.13 6.28
N PHE A 89 6.17 -5.41 6.05
CA PHE A 89 5.65 -6.47 6.91
C PHE A 89 6.34 -6.47 8.27
N ALA A 90 7.65 -6.17 8.30
CA ALA A 90 8.37 -5.87 9.54
C ALA A 90 7.81 -4.63 10.24
N PHE A 91 7.59 -3.53 9.51
CA PHE A 91 6.94 -2.33 10.07
C PHE A 91 5.56 -2.64 10.66
N TYR A 92 4.76 -3.44 9.95
CA TYR A 92 3.42 -3.86 10.40
C TYR A 92 3.52 -4.62 11.73
N ARG A 93 4.40 -5.63 11.82
CA ARG A 93 4.68 -6.37 13.05
C ARG A 93 5.08 -5.44 14.20
N ASP A 94 5.99 -4.51 13.94
CA ASP A 94 6.67 -3.78 15.00
C ASP A 94 5.86 -2.57 15.49
N LYS A 95 5.08 -1.95 14.60
CA LYS A 95 4.43 -0.66 14.88
C LYS A 95 2.92 -0.67 14.73
N VAL A 96 2.35 -1.55 13.89
CA VAL A 96 0.92 -1.50 13.53
C VAL A 96 0.11 -2.58 14.23
N ILE A 97 0.68 -3.75 14.54
CA ILE A 97 -0.11 -4.84 15.12
C ILE A 97 -0.83 -4.44 16.42
N GLY A 98 -2.11 -4.81 16.50
CA GLY A 98 -2.99 -4.45 17.61
C GLY A 98 -3.34 -2.96 17.67
N LYS A 99 -2.93 -2.17 16.67
CA LYS A 99 -3.22 -0.75 16.53
C LYS A 99 -3.93 -0.48 15.21
N SER A 100 -5.21 -0.16 15.29
CA SER A 100 -6.04 0.28 14.16
C SER A 100 -6.12 1.81 14.17
N ASN A 101 -5.04 2.47 13.76
CA ASN A 101 -4.85 3.91 14.03
C ASN A 101 -4.69 4.79 12.79
N TYR A 102 -4.82 4.25 11.57
CA TYR A 102 -4.73 5.05 10.35
C TYR A 102 -6.11 5.42 9.80
N ASP A 103 -6.35 6.72 9.62
CA ASP A 103 -7.61 7.24 9.07
C ASP A 103 -7.63 7.18 7.54
N ALA A 104 -6.46 7.19 6.92
CA ALA A 104 -6.31 7.01 5.49
C ALA A 104 -5.07 6.17 5.18
N ILE A 105 -5.21 5.23 4.26
CA ILE A 105 -4.07 4.49 3.72
C ILE A 105 -4.13 4.59 2.20
N VAL A 106 -3.01 4.97 1.59
CA VAL A 106 -2.86 5.06 0.14
C VAL A 106 -1.68 4.24 -0.34
N GLY A 107 -1.64 3.94 -1.63
CA GLY A 107 -0.41 3.40 -2.21
C GLY A 107 -0.59 2.65 -3.52
N ASN A 108 0.54 2.21 -4.04
CA ASN A 108 0.63 1.27 -5.14
C ASN A 108 1.58 0.14 -4.70
N PRO A 109 1.06 -0.97 -4.19
CA PRO A 109 1.88 -2.07 -3.71
C PRO A 109 2.83 -2.60 -4.81
N PRO A 110 3.99 -3.17 -4.43
CA PRO A 110 4.88 -3.79 -5.41
C PRO A 110 4.22 -4.99 -6.11
N PHE A 111 4.50 -5.20 -7.39
CA PHE A 111 3.93 -6.31 -8.17
C PHE A 111 4.95 -7.43 -8.39
N ILE A 112 5.34 -8.09 -7.29
CA ILE A 112 6.37 -9.13 -7.26
C ILE A 112 5.73 -10.50 -7.01
N ARG A 113 6.12 -11.49 -7.81
CA ARG A 113 5.67 -12.88 -7.64
C ARG A 113 6.33 -13.52 -6.43
N TYR A 114 5.66 -14.49 -5.81
CA TYR A 114 6.12 -15.25 -4.65
C TYR A 114 7.61 -15.66 -4.68
N GLN A 115 8.09 -16.15 -5.82
CA GLN A 115 9.45 -16.66 -6.01
C GLN A 115 10.54 -15.58 -6.02
N ASP A 116 10.16 -14.34 -6.33
CA ASP A 116 11.07 -13.20 -6.46
C ASP A 116 11.03 -12.31 -5.20
N PHE A 117 10.27 -12.72 -4.18
CA PHE A 117 10.08 -12.00 -2.93
C PHE A 117 10.96 -12.57 -1.81
N ASP A 118 11.57 -11.69 -1.01
CA ASP A 118 12.39 -12.05 0.14
C ASP A 118 11.63 -12.98 1.10
N GLU A 119 12.29 -14.07 1.50
CA GLU A 119 11.66 -15.15 2.27
C GLU A 119 11.22 -14.69 3.66
N LYS A 120 12.02 -13.88 4.36
CA LYS A 120 11.67 -13.40 5.71
C LYS A 120 10.44 -12.50 5.66
N SER A 121 10.43 -11.57 4.73
CA SER A 121 9.33 -10.63 4.52
C SER A 121 8.03 -11.37 4.15
N ARG A 122 8.15 -12.42 3.34
CA ARG A 122 7.06 -13.33 2.96
C ARG A 122 6.50 -14.13 4.11
N ASP A 123 7.36 -14.65 4.97
CA ASP A 123 6.92 -15.44 6.11
C ASP A 123 6.14 -14.58 7.10
N ILE A 124 6.57 -13.33 7.34
CA ILE A 124 5.82 -12.37 8.16
C ILE A 124 4.46 -12.04 7.52
N ALA A 125 4.45 -11.74 6.22
CA ALA A 125 3.22 -11.45 5.48
C ALA A 125 2.22 -12.60 5.58
N PHE A 126 2.67 -13.83 5.32
CA PHE A 126 1.80 -15.02 5.31
C PHE A 126 1.36 -15.41 6.72
N PHE A 127 2.20 -15.20 7.73
CA PHE A 127 1.82 -15.36 9.12
C PHE A 127 0.60 -14.48 9.45
N TYR A 128 0.67 -13.17 9.18
CA TYR A 128 -0.45 -12.28 9.49
C TYR A 128 -1.68 -12.48 8.63
N MET A 129 -1.51 -12.89 7.37
CA MET A 129 -2.66 -13.31 6.57
C MET A 129 -3.37 -14.50 7.21
N LYS A 130 -2.64 -15.52 7.67
CA LYS A 130 -3.23 -16.71 8.32
C LYS A 130 -3.91 -16.38 9.64
N GLU A 131 -3.30 -15.53 10.46
CA GLU A 131 -3.91 -15.06 11.72
C GLU A 131 -5.26 -14.35 11.47
N ASN A 132 -5.48 -13.80 10.28
CA ASN A 132 -6.72 -13.15 9.87
C ASN A 132 -7.61 -14.03 8.98
N GLY A 133 -7.39 -15.35 8.99
CA GLY A 133 -8.26 -16.32 8.34
C GLY A 133 -8.03 -16.53 6.84
N PHE A 134 -6.94 -16.00 6.27
CA PHE A 134 -6.58 -16.21 4.87
C PHE A 134 -5.66 -17.43 4.69
N HIS A 135 -5.73 -18.06 3.52
CA HIS A 135 -4.93 -19.22 3.14
C HIS A 135 -4.03 -18.89 1.94
N PRO A 136 -2.98 -18.06 2.12
CA PRO A 136 -2.09 -17.70 1.03
C PRO A 136 -1.32 -18.91 0.51
N THR A 137 -1.09 -18.96 -0.80
CA THR A 137 -0.40 -20.06 -1.48
C THR A 137 0.91 -19.59 -2.08
N LYS A 138 1.73 -20.52 -2.60
CA LYS A 138 2.94 -20.16 -3.36
C LYS A 138 2.65 -19.41 -4.68
N LEU A 139 1.38 -19.25 -5.06
CA LEU A 139 0.95 -18.46 -6.21
C LEU A 139 0.61 -17.02 -5.83
N THR A 140 0.47 -16.71 -4.54
CA THR A 140 0.08 -15.39 -4.05
C THR A 140 1.13 -14.35 -4.41
N ASN A 141 0.70 -13.30 -5.13
CA ASN A 141 1.51 -12.12 -5.41
C ASN A 141 1.56 -11.20 -4.18
N ILE A 142 2.68 -10.52 -3.98
CA ILE A 142 2.95 -9.69 -2.78
C ILE A 142 1.95 -8.54 -2.61
N TRP A 143 1.36 -8.01 -3.69
CA TRP A 143 0.37 -6.93 -3.58
C TRP A 143 -0.85 -7.34 -2.76
N LEU A 144 -1.15 -8.64 -2.68
CA LEU A 144 -2.30 -9.17 -1.96
C LEU A 144 -2.12 -9.06 -0.43
N PRO A 145 -1.03 -9.55 0.19
CA PRO A 145 -0.73 -9.26 1.59
C PRO A 145 -0.64 -7.75 1.90
N PHE A 146 -0.04 -6.94 1.01
CA PHE A 146 -0.02 -5.49 1.19
C PHE A 146 -1.44 -4.92 1.31
N LEU A 147 -2.33 -5.30 0.40
CA LEU A 147 -3.72 -4.88 0.40
C LEU A 147 -4.45 -5.31 1.68
N VAL A 148 -4.36 -6.58 2.05
CA VAL A 148 -5.03 -7.14 3.23
C VAL A 148 -4.56 -6.47 4.52
N LEU A 149 -3.25 -6.41 4.76
CA LEU A 149 -2.72 -5.84 5.99
C LEU A 149 -2.93 -4.33 6.06
N SER A 150 -2.98 -3.64 4.92
CA SER A 150 -3.39 -2.24 4.87
C SER A 150 -4.85 -2.06 5.27
N CYS A 151 -5.76 -2.95 4.88
CA CYS A 151 -7.15 -2.88 5.35
C CYS A 151 -7.19 -3.02 6.88
N LEU A 152 -6.47 -4.01 7.43
CA LEU A 152 -6.46 -4.29 8.86
C LEU A 152 -5.77 -3.22 9.72
N ALA A 153 -4.94 -2.38 9.10
CA ALA A 153 -4.28 -1.24 9.76
C ALA A 153 -5.20 0.00 9.90
N LEU A 154 -6.34 0.02 9.21
CA LEU A 154 -7.28 1.14 9.26
C LEU A 154 -7.95 1.26 10.62
N SER A 155 -8.25 2.50 11.03
CA SER A 155 -9.23 2.77 12.06
C SER A 155 -10.65 2.41 11.59
N GLU A 156 -11.61 2.30 12.52
CA GLU A 156 -13.00 1.88 12.23
C GLU A 156 -13.68 2.68 11.10
N ASN A 157 -13.36 3.97 10.98
CA ASN A 157 -13.90 4.86 9.94
C ASN A 157 -12.84 5.24 8.89
N GLY A 158 -11.74 4.48 8.85
CA GLY A 158 -10.63 4.70 7.96
C GLY A 158 -10.99 4.43 6.51
N ARG A 159 -10.23 5.03 5.59
CA ARG A 159 -10.41 4.84 4.14
C ARG A 159 -9.16 4.27 3.52
N LEU A 160 -9.34 3.44 2.50
CA LEU A 160 -8.26 2.88 1.69
C LEU A 160 -8.34 3.38 0.24
N GLY A 161 -7.21 3.78 -0.34
CA GLY A 161 -7.10 4.20 -1.73
C GLY A 161 -5.86 3.61 -2.38
N MET A 162 -6.00 2.48 -3.07
CA MET A 162 -4.87 1.78 -3.68
C MET A 162 -5.00 1.61 -5.19
N VAL A 163 -3.86 1.68 -5.87
CA VAL A 163 -3.71 1.22 -7.25
C VAL A 163 -3.30 -0.25 -7.20
N ILE A 164 -4.15 -1.13 -7.71
CA ILE A 164 -3.93 -2.59 -7.65
C ILE A 164 -4.17 -3.24 -9.03
N PRO A 165 -3.56 -4.40 -9.31
CA PRO A 165 -3.74 -5.08 -10.58
C PRO A 165 -5.18 -5.54 -10.78
N ALA A 166 -5.68 -5.47 -12.03
CA ALA A 166 -6.96 -6.07 -12.42
C ALA A 166 -7.02 -7.60 -12.20
N GLU A 167 -5.86 -8.24 -11.99
CA GLU A 167 -5.75 -9.63 -11.57
C GLU A 167 -6.60 -9.94 -10.33
N LEU A 168 -6.87 -8.95 -9.45
CA LEU A 168 -7.79 -9.09 -8.32
C LEU A 168 -9.12 -9.76 -8.72
N PHE A 169 -9.65 -9.52 -9.93
CA PHE A 169 -10.92 -10.08 -10.38
C PHE A 169 -10.82 -11.47 -11.01
N GLN A 170 -9.63 -11.87 -11.45
CA GLN A 170 -9.47 -13.02 -12.35
C GLN A 170 -8.78 -14.19 -11.68
N VAL A 171 -7.89 -13.92 -10.72
CA VAL A 171 -7.05 -14.98 -10.14
C VAL A 171 -7.73 -15.67 -8.97
N ASN A 172 -7.58 -16.99 -8.91
CA ASN A 172 -8.18 -17.82 -7.85
C ASN A 172 -7.59 -17.49 -6.47
N TYR A 173 -6.28 -17.22 -6.38
CA TYR A 173 -5.61 -16.92 -5.11
C TYR A 173 -6.11 -15.63 -4.43
N ALA A 174 -6.84 -14.77 -5.15
CA ALA A 174 -7.42 -13.55 -4.61
C ALA A 174 -8.90 -13.72 -4.20
N GLY A 175 -9.46 -14.94 -4.26
CA GLY A 175 -10.85 -15.23 -3.91
C GLY A 175 -11.22 -14.78 -2.50
N GLU A 176 -10.47 -15.24 -1.50
CA GLU A 176 -10.68 -14.85 -0.10
C GLU A 176 -10.55 -13.34 0.12
N THR A 177 -9.60 -12.70 -0.57
CA THR A 177 -9.44 -11.24 -0.50
C THR A 177 -10.64 -10.51 -1.11
N ARG A 178 -11.23 -10.99 -2.22
CA ARG A 178 -12.46 -10.39 -2.75
C ARG A 178 -13.62 -10.49 -1.76
N GLU A 179 -13.80 -11.67 -1.15
CA GLU A 179 -14.84 -11.88 -0.13
C GLU A 179 -14.62 -11.00 1.11
N PHE A 180 -13.37 -10.92 1.56
CA PHE A 180 -12.97 -10.04 2.66
C PHE A 180 -13.30 -8.58 2.35
N LEU A 181 -12.84 -8.04 1.21
CA LEU A 181 -13.09 -6.64 0.85
C LEU A 181 -14.58 -6.30 0.77
N ALA A 182 -15.40 -7.23 0.26
CA ALA A 182 -16.84 -7.04 0.14
C ALA A 182 -17.56 -7.05 1.50
N ARG A 183 -17.01 -7.73 2.52
CA ARG A 183 -17.56 -7.78 3.88
C ARG A 183 -16.97 -6.73 4.82
N TYR A 184 -15.71 -6.34 4.59
CA TYR A 184 -14.94 -5.47 5.47
C TYR A 184 -15.27 -3.99 5.26
N PHE A 185 -15.66 -3.59 4.04
CA PHE A 185 -16.01 -2.21 3.73
C PHE A 185 -17.51 -2.04 3.48
N ASP A 186 -18.12 -1.06 4.14
CA ASP A 186 -19.49 -0.63 3.85
C ASP A 186 -19.67 -0.13 2.41
N ARG A 187 -18.58 0.39 1.81
CA ARG A 187 -18.59 0.89 0.44
C ARG A 187 -17.27 0.58 -0.26
N LEU A 188 -17.37 -0.20 -1.33
CA LEU A 188 -16.26 -0.50 -2.24
C LEU A 188 -16.50 0.16 -3.60
N THR A 189 -15.58 1.02 -4.02
CA THR A 189 -15.62 1.67 -5.35
C THR A 189 -14.47 1.18 -6.19
N LEU A 190 -14.77 0.70 -7.40
CA LEU A 190 -13.78 0.23 -8.36
C LEU A 190 -13.74 1.18 -9.55
N ILE A 191 -12.55 1.70 -9.86
CA ILE A 191 -12.33 2.62 -10.97
C ILE A 191 -11.35 1.95 -11.92
N THR A 192 -11.75 1.81 -13.18
CA THR A 192 -10.90 1.26 -14.23
C THR A 192 -10.58 2.35 -15.24
N PHE A 193 -9.36 2.32 -15.78
CA PHE A 193 -8.91 3.25 -16.80
C PHE A 193 -8.81 2.51 -18.13
N GLN A 194 -9.37 3.09 -19.18
CA GLN A 194 -9.13 2.63 -20.55
C GLN A 194 -7.81 3.22 -21.04
N LYS A 195 -7.10 2.44 -21.87
CA LYS A 195 -5.86 2.87 -22.51
C LYS A 195 -6.14 3.87 -23.63
#